data_AF-A0A4Q0Y0P3-F1
#
_entry.id   AF-A0A4Q0Y0P3-F1
#
_cell.length_a   1.000
_cell.length_b   1.000
_cell.length_c   1.000
_cell.angle_alpha   90.00
_cell.angle_beta   90.00
_cell.angle_gamma   90.00
#
_symmetry.space_group_name_H-M   'P 1'
#
loop_
_entity.id
_entity.type
_entity.pdbx_description
1 polymer ?
#
loop_
_entity_poly.entity_id
_entity_poly.type
_entity_poly.pdbx_seq_one_letter_code
_entity_poly.pdbx_strand_id
1 'polypeptide(L)' 'MMINKFNEFISKFKFITHLNTDIDVARELKIDNSTFATMKRNDRIPYEQVINYCKDKCIDLNWIINIKNN' A
#
# COMPACT_ATOMS: atom_id res chain seq x y z
N MET A 1 -9.44 17.42 -9.79
CA MET A 1 -8.20 16.61 -9.77
C MET A 1 -8.53 15.34 -9.01
N MET A 2 -8.59 14.19 -9.67
CA MET A 2 -9.07 12.94 -9.06
C MET A 2 -8.03 12.48 -8.04
N ILE A 3 -8.38 12.52 -6.75
CA ILE A 3 -7.52 12.05 -5.67
C ILE A 3 -7.43 10.52 -5.85
N ASN A 4 -6.25 10.05 -6.26
CA ASN A 4 -5.97 8.63 -6.43
C ASN A 4 -5.61 8.06 -5.06
N LYS A 5 -6.55 7.32 -4.45
CA LYS A 5 -6.44 6.78 -3.08
C LYS A 5 -5.23 5.85 -2.94
N PHE A 6 -4.86 5.20 -4.03
CA PHE A 6 -3.70 4.33 -4.09
C PHE A 6 -2.37 5.08 -3.94
N ASN A 7 -2.22 6.27 -4.53
CA ASN A 7 -1.02 7.09 -4.34
C ASN A 7 -0.87 7.58 -2.88
N GLU A 8 -1.98 7.92 -2.24
CA GLU A 8 -1.99 8.29 -0.81
C GLU A 8 -1.59 7.08 0.06
N PHE A 9 -2.15 5.91 -0.25
CA PHE A 9 -1.75 4.65 0.37
C PHE A 9 -0.24 4.40 0.21
N ILE A 10 0.32 4.48 -1.01
CA ILE A 10 1.76 4.26 -1.23
C ILE A 10 2.59 5.23 -0.41
N SER A 11 2.23 6.51 -0.40
CA SER A 11 3.00 7.55 0.30
C SER A 11 3.06 7.27 1.81
N LYS A 12 1.92 6.91 2.40
CA LYS A 12 1.84 6.50 3.82
C LYS A 12 2.61 5.21 4.08
N PHE A 13 2.46 4.21 3.21
CA PHE A 13 3.15 2.93 3.31
C PHE A 13 4.66 3.15 3.34
N LYS A 14 5.20 3.86 2.33
CA LYS A 14 6.61 4.21 2.22
C LYS A 14 7.16 4.93 3.43
N PHE A 15 6.38 5.86 4.01
CA PHE A 15 6.78 6.60 5.20
C PHE A 15 6.96 5.68 6.42
N ILE A 16 6.05 4.72 6.62
CA ILE A 16 6.08 3.81 7.76
C ILE A 16 7.17 2.76 7.59
N THR A 17 7.22 2.15 6.41
CA THR A 17 8.16 1.06 6.10
C THR A 17 9.55 1.56 5.69
N HIS A 18 9.75 2.88 5.65
CA HIS A 18 11.00 3.53 5.21
C HIS A 18 11.46 3.09 3.81
N LEU A 19 10.50 2.87 2.91
CA LEU A 19 10.77 2.47 1.53
C LEU A 19 10.77 3.67 0.59
N ASN A 20 11.63 3.64 -0.41
CA ASN A 20 11.78 4.76 -1.35
C ASN A 20 11.05 4.51 -2.67
N THR A 21 10.99 3.25 -3.13
CA THR A 21 10.46 2.92 -4.46
C THR A 21 9.15 2.14 -4.42
N ASP A 22 8.35 2.27 -5.48
CA ASP A 22 7.11 1.49 -5.64
C ASP A 22 7.42 -0.01 -5.80
N ILE A 23 8.62 -0.34 -6.31
CA ILE A 23 9.11 -1.71 -6.47
C ILE A 23 9.35 -2.35 -5.10
N ASP A 24 9.94 -1.61 -4.17
CA ASP A 24 10.16 -2.13 -2.81
C ASP A 24 8.82 -2.36 -2.09
N VAL A 25 7.85 -1.46 -2.28
CA VAL A 25 6.49 -1.63 -1.77
C VAL A 25 5.84 -2.89 -2.35
N ALA A 26 5.94 -3.11 -3.66
CA ALA A 26 5.41 -4.31 -4.31
C ALA A 26 6.07 -5.59 -3.77
N ARG A 27 7.39 -5.57 -3.59
CA ARG A 27 8.16 -6.70 -3.02
C ARG A 27 7.75 -7.02 -1.59
N GLU A 28 7.62 -6.02 -0.72
CA GLU A 28 7.21 -6.21 0.68
C GLU A 28 5.77 -6.75 0.78
N LEU A 29 4.90 -6.32 -0.14
CA LEU A 29 3.53 -6.82 -0.26
C LEU A 29 3.44 -8.18 -0.97
N LYS A 30 4.56 -8.75 -1.44
CA LYS A 30 4.63 -10.00 -2.21
C LYS A 30 3.76 -9.94 -3.48
N ILE A 31 3.71 -8.79 -4.14
CA ILE A 31 2.97 -8.54 -5.39
C ILE A 31 3.98 -8.33 -6.53
N ASP A 32 3.75 -8.97 -7.67
CA ASP A 32 4.52 -8.69 -8.88
C ASP A 32 4.40 -7.22 -9.32
N ASN A 33 5.50 -6.64 -9.80
CA ASN A 33 5.54 -5.24 -10.25
C ASN A 33 4.48 -4.93 -11.34
N SER A 34 4.23 -5.89 -12.24
CA SER A 34 3.21 -5.78 -13.29
C SER A 34 1.79 -5.73 -12.73
N THR A 35 1.49 -6.58 -11.75
CA THR A 35 0.22 -6.61 -11.01
C THR A 35 0.03 -5.32 -10.20
N PHE A 36 1.08 -4.88 -9.51
CA PHE A 36 1.08 -3.64 -8.73
C PHE A 36 0.84 -2.40 -9.60
N ALA A 37 1.49 -2.29 -10.76
CA ALA A 37 1.27 -1.20 -11.72
C ALA A 37 -0.16 -1.21 -12.29
N THR A 38 -0.76 -2.39 -12.42
CA THR A 38 -2.16 -2.54 -12.86
C THR A 38 -3.12 -2.12 -11.75
N MET A 39 -2.87 -2.52 -10.50
CA MET A 39 -3.63 -2.08 -9.32
C MET A 39 -3.58 -0.56 -9.14
N LYS A 40 -2.40 0.04 -9.28
CA LYS A 40 -2.20 1.51 -9.24
C LYS A 40 -3.03 2.25 -10.28
N ARG A 41 -3.04 1.75 -11.52
CA ARG A 41 -3.84 2.31 -12.62
C ARG A 41 -5.35 2.20 -12.36
N ASN A 42 -5.77 1.14 -11.68
CA ASN A 42 -7.18 0.89 -11.34
C ASN A 42 -7.59 1.45 -9.97
N ASP A 43 -6.70 2.18 -9.27
CA ASP A 43 -6.92 2.70 -7.91
C ASP A 43 -7.35 1.63 -6.88
N ARG A 44 -6.87 0.39 -7.05
CA ARG A 44 -7.24 -0.75 -6.20
C ARG A 44 -6.17 -1.03 -5.15
N ILE A 45 -6.45 -0.69 -3.90
CA ILE A 45 -5.54 -0.94 -2.78
C ILE A 45 -5.52 -2.45 -2.45
N PRO A 46 -4.34 -3.09 -2.34
CA PRO A 46 -4.19 -4.51 -2.03
C PRO A 46 -4.36 -4.75 -0.52
N TYR A 47 -5.57 -4.53 0.01
CA TYR A 47 -5.85 -4.59 1.45
C TYR A 47 -5.44 -5.92 2.09
N GLU A 48 -5.64 -7.04 1.40
CA GLU A 48 -5.31 -8.37 1.91
C GLU A 48 -3.79 -8.53 2.15
N GLN A 49 -2.98 -8.14 1.16
CA GLN A 49 -1.54 -8.20 1.23
C GLN A 49 -1.00 -7.27 2.31
N VAL A 50 -1.59 -6.08 2.44
CA VAL A 50 -1.22 -5.12 3.48
C VAL A 50 -1.57 -5.67 4.88
N ILE A 51 -2.75 -6.27 5.05
CA ILE A 51 -3.14 -6.90 6.32
C ILE A 51 -2.17 -8.02 6.68
N ASN A 52 -1.81 -8.88 5.72
CA ASN A 52 -0.84 -9.95 5.93
C ASN A 52 0.55 -9.39 6.27
N TYR A 53 0.98 -8.32 5.60
CA TYR A 53 2.23 -7.63 5.93
C TYR A 53 2.24 -7.09 7.36
N CYS A 54 1.16 -6.43 7.78
CA CYS A 54 1.03 -5.91 9.15
C CYS A 54 1.04 -7.01 10.20
N LYS A 55 0.41 -8.16 9.93
CA LYS A 55 0.47 -9.34 10.80
C LYS A 55 1.89 -9.89 10.91
N ASP A 56 2.58 -10.04 9.78
CA ASP A 56 3.94 -10.59 9.72
C ASP A 56 4.96 -9.67 10.43
N LYS A 57 4.76 -8.35 10.37
CA LYS A 57 5.70 -7.34 10.89
C LYS A 57 5.29 -6.72 12.24
N CYS A 58 4.18 -7.17 12.85
CA CYS A 58 3.58 -6.56 14.05
C CYS A 58 3.37 -5.04 13.92
N ILE A 59 2.99 -4.56 12.73
CA ILE A 59 2.69 -3.15 12.51
C ILE A 59 1.21 -2.91 12.80
N ASP A 60 0.90 -1.92 13.65
CA ASP A 60 -0.46 -1.55 14.02
C ASP A 60 -1.30 -1.21 12.78
N LEU A 61 -2.49 -1.81 12.60
CA LEU A 61 -3.28 -1.64 11.37
C LEU A 61 -3.96 -0.25 11.25
N ASN A 62 -3.94 0.58 12.31
CA ASN A 62 -4.68 1.85 12.35
C ASN A 62 -4.25 2.85 11.28
N TRP A 63 -3.01 2.79 10.77
CA TRP A 63 -2.57 3.72 9.72
C TRP A 63 -3.25 3.47 8.37
N ILE A 64 -3.78 2.27 8.12
CA ILE A 64 -4.53 1.93 6.88
C ILE A 64 -5.98 2.40 7.00
N ILE A 65 -6.55 2.34 8.20
CA ILE A 65 -7.97 2.66 8.45
C ILE A 65 -8.27 4.14 8.21
N ASN A 66 -7.26 5.01 8.33
CA ASN A 66 -7.39 6.44 8.05
C ASN A 66 -7.68 6.75 6.55
N ILE A 67 -7.56 5.77 5.65
CA ILE A 67 -7.87 5.89 4.21
C ILE A 67 -9.37 5.63 3.93
N LYS A 68 -10.12 5.07 4.89
CA LYS A 68 -11.56 4.77 4.72
C LYS A 68 -12.48 5.93 5.14
N ASN A 69 -11.98 6.90 5.91
CA ASN A 69 -12.79 7.93 6.58
C ASN A 69 -12.58 9.38 6.07
N ASN A 70 -12.01 9.56 4.87
CA ASN A 70 -12.08 10.81 4.11
C ASN A 70 -12.49 10.55 2.67
#